data_AF-A0A9R0ITH7-F1
#
_entry.id   AF-A0A9R0ITH7-F1
#
_cell.length_a   1.000
_cell.length_b   1.000
_cell.length_c   1.000
_cell.angle_alpha   90.00
_cell.angle_beta   90.00
_cell.angle_gamma   90.00
#
_symmetry.space_group_name_H-M   'P 1'
#
loop_
_entity.id
_entity.type
_entity.pdbx_description
1 polymer ?
#
loop_
_entity_poly.entity_id
_entity_poly.type
_entity_poly.pdbx_seq_one_letter_code
_entity_poly.pdbx_strand_id
1 'polypeptide(L)'
;METLTPHCIRISMAKLTISFAFLLSCSFFASTAEAYDAGGSNGNITIKWDVVNWTPDGYLAVVDMFNHQKNRNIEAPGWRLGWTWPRKQIIWQMVGAQTTEHGDCSGFKRNIPHCCKSNPQVIDSPPGTPYNQQIANCCRGGVLRANTLSSFQVTVGQAGTSNITVKPPMNFTFKAPGPGYTCGPTKIVRPTQFTTADKLRTIQALMTWKVVCT
;
A
#
# COMPACT_ATOMS: atom_id res chain seq x y z
N MET A 1 -19.21 -38.66 -74.39
CA MET A 1 -20.19 -39.74 -74.58
C MET A 1 -19.70 -40.88 -73.70
N GLU A 2 -20.24 -41.23 -72.54
CA GLU A 2 -21.47 -40.98 -71.78
C GLU A 2 -21.08 -41.17 -70.30
N THR A 3 -21.20 -40.16 -69.43
CA THR A 3 -22.26 -40.01 -68.41
C THR A 3 -22.50 -41.24 -67.52
N LEU A 4 -21.86 -41.24 -66.34
CA LEU A 4 -22.22 -42.07 -65.18
C LEU A 4 -23.35 -41.39 -64.40
N THR A 5 -24.51 -42.05 -64.36
CA THR A 5 -25.68 -41.65 -63.57
C THR A 5 -25.58 -42.16 -62.12
N PRO A 6 -25.93 -41.35 -61.09
CA PRO A 6 -25.93 -41.78 -59.71
C PRO A 6 -27.25 -42.50 -59.35
N HIS A 7 -27.14 -43.66 -58.70
CA HIS A 7 -28.28 -44.37 -58.11
C HIS A 7 -28.74 -43.66 -56.84
N CYS A 8 -30.01 -43.24 -56.86
CA CYS A 8 -30.74 -42.65 -55.75
C CYS A 8 -31.06 -43.72 -54.69
N ILE A 9 -30.42 -43.66 -53.53
CA ILE A 9 -30.80 -44.46 -52.35
C ILE A 9 -31.78 -43.62 -51.52
N ARG A 10 -33.05 -44.04 -51.49
CA ARG A 10 -34.07 -43.52 -50.58
C ARG A 10 -33.75 -43.98 -49.16
N ILE A 11 -33.29 -43.06 -48.30
CA ILE A 11 -33.14 -43.31 -46.87
C ILE A 11 -34.41 -42.83 -46.15
N SER A 12 -35.07 -43.76 -45.47
CA SER A 12 -36.30 -43.54 -44.70
C SER A 12 -36.05 -42.62 -43.50
N MET A 13 -36.77 -41.48 -43.46
CA MET A 13 -36.67 -40.44 -42.41
C MET A 13 -37.37 -40.81 -41.10
N ALA A 14 -37.13 -42.00 -40.54
CA ALA A 14 -37.81 -42.40 -39.30
C ALA A 14 -36.90 -43.02 -38.22
N LYS A 15 -35.58 -43.07 -38.41
CA LYS A 15 -34.64 -43.57 -37.39
C LYS A 15 -33.37 -42.73 -37.27
N LEU A 16 -33.46 -41.42 -37.52
CA LEU A 16 -32.36 -40.47 -37.38
C LEU A 16 -32.63 -39.44 -36.25
N THR A 17 -33.26 -39.87 -35.17
CA THR A 17 -33.54 -38.99 -34.01
C THR A 17 -32.97 -39.53 -32.69
N ILE A 18 -32.35 -40.71 -32.67
CA ILE A 18 -31.83 -41.32 -31.43
C ILE A 18 -30.29 -41.37 -31.38
N SER A 19 -29.59 -40.97 -32.45
CA SER A 19 -28.11 -40.98 -32.48
C SER A 19 -27.46 -39.58 -32.43
N PHE A 20 -28.24 -38.50 -32.33
CA PHE A 20 -27.70 -37.14 -32.18
C PHE A 20 -27.84 -36.58 -30.75
N ALA A 21 -28.60 -37.26 -29.87
CA ALA A 21 -28.77 -36.84 -28.48
C ALA A 21 -27.59 -37.24 -27.56
N PHE A 22 -26.75 -38.21 -27.96
CA PHE A 22 -25.65 -38.67 -27.11
C PHE A 22 -24.31 -37.95 -27.38
N LEU A 23 -24.17 -37.27 -28.53
CA LEU A 23 -23.00 -36.43 -28.83
C LEU A 23 -23.21 -34.94 -28.51
N LEU A 24 -24.43 -34.54 -28.14
CA LEU A 24 -24.76 -33.19 -27.66
C LEU A 24 -24.88 -33.10 -26.12
N SER A 25 -24.46 -34.15 -25.41
CA SER A 25 -24.51 -34.24 -23.94
C SER A 25 -23.17 -33.90 -23.26
N CYS A 26 -22.12 -33.53 -24.01
CA CYS A 26 -20.80 -33.19 -23.47
C CYS A 26 -20.38 -31.73 -23.70
N SER A 27 -21.29 -30.86 -24.15
CA SER A 27 -20.95 -29.50 -24.59
C SER A 27 -21.42 -28.38 -23.65
N PHE A 28 -21.97 -28.72 -22.48
CA PHE A 28 -22.49 -27.73 -21.53
C PHE A 28 -21.97 -28.05 -20.14
N PHE A 29 -21.42 -27.03 -19.49
CA PHE A 29 -20.59 -27.09 -18.28
C PHE A 29 -19.12 -27.50 -18.49
N ALA A 30 -18.46 -26.91 -19.49
CA ALA A 30 -17.14 -26.36 -19.17
C ALA A 30 -17.40 -25.16 -18.25
N SER A 31 -17.55 -25.43 -16.94
CA SER A 31 -17.35 -24.39 -15.97
C SER A 31 -15.96 -23.84 -16.28
N THR A 32 -15.89 -22.58 -16.70
CA THR A 32 -14.73 -21.79 -16.36
C THR A 32 -14.72 -21.79 -14.84
N ALA A 33 -14.10 -22.81 -14.25
CA ALA A 33 -13.32 -22.57 -13.08
C ALA A 33 -12.37 -21.45 -13.52
N GLU A 34 -12.79 -20.21 -13.27
CA GLU A 34 -11.83 -19.24 -12.81
C GLU A 34 -11.17 -19.97 -11.66
N ALA A 35 -10.03 -20.58 -11.97
CA ALA A 35 -9.01 -20.75 -10.97
C ALA A 35 -8.82 -19.33 -10.47
N TYR A 36 -9.54 -18.99 -9.40
CA TYR A 36 -9.04 -18.08 -8.42
C TYR A 36 -7.69 -18.70 -8.11
N ASP A 37 -6.65 -18.21 -8.78
CA ASP A 37 -5.29 -18.44 -8.37
C ASP A 37 -5.23 -17.80 -6.99
N ALA A 38 -5.62 -18.58 -5.98
CA ALA A 38 -5.14 -18.51 -4.63
C ALA A 38 -3.65 -18.91 -4.59
N GLY A 39 -2.91 -18.62 -5.68
CA GLY A 39 -1.46 -18.52 -5.71
C GLY A 39 -1.10 -17.32 -4.86
N GLY A 40 -0.95 -17.59 -3.56
CA GLY A 40 -0.77 -16.62 -2.50
C GLY A 40 0.18 -15.50 -2.90
N SER A 41 -0.30 -14.26 -2.83
CA SER A 41 0.61 -13.14 -2.72
C SER A 41 1.26 -13.23 -1.33
N ASN A 42 2.37 -13.97 -1.22
CA ASN A 42 3.30 -13.97 -0.09
C ASN A 42 4.02 -12.61 0.05
N GLY A 43 3.29 -11.51 -0.15
CA GLY A 43 3.76 -10.15 -0.09
C GLY A 43 3.06 -9.41 1.02
N ASN A 44 3.75 -8.43 1.59
CA ASN A 44 3.26 -7.59 2.66
C ASN A 44 3.49 -6.13 2.33
N ILE A 45 2.86 -5.25 3.08
CA ILE A 45 3.24 -3.85 3.13
C ILE A 45 4.18 -3.70 4.32
N THR A 46 5.42 -3.28 4.06
CA THR A 46 6.37 -2.94 5.12
C THR A 46 6.41 -1.43 5.28
N ILE A 47 6.13 -0.94 6.48
CA ILE A 47 6.33 0.46 6.85
C ILE A 47 7.67 0.56 7.59
N LYS A 48 8.53 1.45 7.12
CA LYS A 48 9.81 1.76 7.75
C LYS A 48 9.79 3.22 8.16
N TRP A 49 10.10 3.46 9.43
CA TRP A 49 10.10 4.79 10.05
C TRP A 49 11.52 5.13 10.47
N ASP A 50 12.17 6.01 9.72
CA ASP A 50 13.55 6.43 9.95
C ASP A 50 13.57 7.80 10.62
N VAL A 51 14.01 7.86 11.88
CA VAL A 51 14.27 9.13 12.59
C VAL A 51 15.60 9.67 12.08
N VAL A 52 15.57 10.79 11.35
CA VAL A 52 16.76 11.32 10.64
C VAL A 52 17.37 12.54 11.31
N ASN A 53 16.61 13.29 12.11
CA ASN A 53 17.13 14.43 12.86
C ASN A 53 16.31 14.69 14.13
N TRP A 54 16.96 15.26 15.16
CA TRP A 54 16.27 15.79 16.33
C TRP A 54 15.73 17.20 16.06
N THR A 55 14.62 17.56 16.69
CA THR A 55 14.10 18.93 16.74
C THR A 55 14.04 19.39 18.20
N PRO A 56 13.71 20.66 18.51
CA PRO A 56 13.71 21.15 19.90
C PRO A 56 12.79 20.37 20.86
N ASP A 57 11.69 19.79 20.37
CA ASP A 57 10.71 19.05 21.18
C ASP A 57 10.37 17.65 20.65
N GLY A 58 11.08 17.19 19.61
CA GLY A 58 10.79 15.92 18.96
C GLY A 58 11.82 15.53 17.90
N TYR A 59 11.34 15.14 16.72
CA TYR A 59 12.20 14.66 15.65
C TYR A 59 11.59 14.83 14.25
N LEU A 60 12.45 14.81 13.24
CA LEU A 60 12.08 14.62 11.84
C LEU A 60 12.25 13.14 11.47
N ALA A 61 11.24 12.57 10.82
CA ALA A 61 11.30 11.22 10.29
C ALA A 61 10.91 11.14 8.81
N VAL A 62 11.57 10.22 8.11
CA VAL A 62 11.18 9.76 6.77
C VAL A 62 10.46 8.43 6.94
N VAL A 63 9.27 8.32 6.36
CA VAL A 63 8.45 7.11 6.42
C VAL A 63 8.32 6.56 5.02
N ASP A 64 8.81 5.33 4.84
CA ASP A 64 8.72 4.59 3.60
C ASP A 64 7.70 3.44 3.76
N MET A 65 6.82 3.28 2.79
CA MET A 65 5.93 2.12 2.66
C MET A 65 6.31 1.33 1.44
N PHE A 66 6.78 0.11 1.65
CA PHE A 66 7.18 -0.82 0.60
C PHE A 66 6.03 -1.78 0.33
N ASN A 67 5.62 -1.87 -0.93
CA ASN A 67 4.72 -2.92 -1.38
C ASN A 67 5.55 -4.11 -1.88
N HIS A 68 5.69 -5.14 -1.05
CA HIS A 68 6.39 -6.38 -1.39
C HIS A 68 5.48 -7.43 -2.04
N GLN A 69 4.29 -7.04 -2.49
CA GLN A 69 3.41 -7.91 -3.28
C GLN A 69 3.89 -7.90 -4.73
N LYS A 70 3.90 -9.08 -5.37
CA LYS A 70 4.42 -9.24 -6.74
C LYS A 70 3.44 -8.77 -7.82
N ASN A 71 2.16 -9.08 -7.64
CA ASN A 71 1.13 -8.89 -8.67
C ASN A 71 -0.06 -8.05 -8.16
N ARG A 72 0.08 -7.39 -7.01
CA ARG A 72 -0.99 -6.58 -6.41
C ARG A 72 -0.54 -5.14 -6.29
N ASN A 73 -1.16 -4.29 -7.10
CA ASN A 73 -1.07 -2.84 -6.95
C ASN A 73 -2.12 -2.36 -5.95
N ILE A 74 -1.81 -1.28 -5.26
CA ILE A 74 -2.80 -0.44 -4.61
C ILE A 74 -3.15 0.67 -5.59
N GLU A 75 -4.38 0.62 -6.10
CA GLU A 75 -4.92 1.62 -7.02
C GLU A 75 -5.69 2.71 -6.26
N ALA A 76 -6.13 3.75 -6.96
CA ALA A 76 -6.97 4.81 -6.38
C ALA A 76 -8.25 4.22 -5.72
N PRO A 77 -8.74 4.77 -4.59
CA PRO A 77 -8.33 6.01 -3.91
C PRO A 77 -7.03 5.92 -3.09
N GLY A 78 -6.28 4.82 -3.20
CA GLY A 78 -4.95 4.69 -2.65
C GLY A 78 -4.91 4.21 -1.20
N TRP A 79 -3.70 4.14 -0.65
CA TRP A 79 -3.50 3.73 0.73
C TRP A 79 -3.86 4.84 1.74
N ARG A 80 -4.26 4.43 2.95
CA ARG A 80 -4.38 5.27 4.15
C ARG A 80 -3.61 4.59 5.28
N LEU A 81 -2.67 5.31 5.86
CA LEU A 81 -1.85 4.84 6.97
C LEU A 81 -2.30 5.54 8.25
N GLY A 82 -2.53 4.79 9.32
CA GLY A 82 -2.77 5.36 10.64
C GLY A 82 -1.88 4.72 11.68
N TRP A 83 -1.69 5.40 12.80
CA TRP A 83 -0.98 4.89 13.97
C TRP A 83 -1.46 5.60 15.21
N THR A 84 -1.01 5.16 16.38
CA THR A 84 -1.26 5.79 17.67
C THR A 84 0.05 6.25 18.28
N TRP A 85 0.05 7.48 18.80
CA TRP A 85 1.17 8.03 19.55
C TRP A 85 1.28 7.37 20.93
N PRO A 86 2.50 7.07 21.42
CA PRO A 86 2.68 6.46 22.75
C PRO A 86 2.36 7.42 23.91
N ARG A 87 2.33 8.74 23.66
CA ARG A 87 2.01 9.79 24.62
C ARG A 87 1.21 10.91 23.92
N LYS A 88 1.53 12.18 24.19
CA LYS A 88 0.86 13.37 23.65
C LYS A 88 1.58 13.95 22.43
N GLN A 89 2.25 13.11 21.64
CA GLN A 89 2.91 13.59 20.43
C GLN A 89 1.91 14.24 19.48
N ILE A 90 2.42 15.18 18.70
CA ILE A 90 1.70 15.93 17.67
C ILE A 90 2.48 15.87 16.37
N ILE A 91 1.84 16.26 15.27
CA ILE A 91 2.49 16.47 13.98
C ILE A 91 2.65 17.97 13.78
N TRP A 92 3.88 18.46 13.77
CA TRP A 92 4.18 19.84 13.43
C TRP A 92 4.00 20.11 11.94
N GLN A 93 4.52 19.22 11.09
CA GLN A 93 4.48 19.37 9.63
C GLN A 93 4.59 18.02 8.93
N MET A 94 4.03 17.94 7.72
CA MET A 94 4.23 16.83 6.78
C MET A 94 4.65 17.32 5.39
N VAL A 95 5.38 16.47 4.66
CA VAL A 95 5.78 16.68 3.27
C VAL A 95 5.55 15.37 2.50
N GLY A 96 4.90 15.42 1.35
CA GLY A 96 4.55 14.26 0.54
C GLY A 96 3.31 13.47 1.00
N ALA A 97 2.75 13.80 2.16
CA ALA A 97 1.49 13.26 2.66
C ALA A 97 0.76 14.31 3.51
N GLN A 98 -0.51 14.06 3.80
CA GLN A 98 -1.32 14.91 4.68
C GLN A 98 -2.21 14.08 5.60
N THR A 99 -2.47 14.59 6.79
CA THR A 99 -3.49 14.03 7.67
C THR A 99 -4.89 14.25 7.11
N THR A 100 -5.78 13.29 7.38
CA THR A 100 -7.18 13.37 6.93
C THR A 100 -8.03 14.25 7.84
N GLU A 101 -7.54 14.50 9.05
CA GLU A 101 -8.17 15.31 10.07
C GLU A 101 -7.11 16.10 10.83
N HIS A 102 -7.49 17.28 11.33
CA HIS A 102 -6.60 18.12 12.13
C HIS A 102 -6.59 17.69 13.61
N GLY A 103 -7.74 17.33 14.18
CA GLY A 103 -7.89 17.06 15.61
C GLY A 103 -8.05 18.33 16.45
N ASP A 104 -8.13 18.17 17.78
CA ASP A 104 -8.23 19.29 18.71
C ASP A 104 -6.85 19.86 19.05
N CYS A 105 -6.50 20.96 18.38
CA CYS A 105 -5.28 21.72 18.62
C CYS A 105 -5.50 22.97 19.50
N SER A 106 -6.64 23.11 20.18
CA SER A 106 -7.00 24.32 20.94
C SER A 106 -6.00 24.70 22.05
N GLY A 107 -5.20 23.73 22.53
CA GLY A 107 -4.12 23.97 23.48
C GLY A 107 -2.94 24.81 22.95
N PHE A 108 -2.84 25.00 21.63
CA PHE A 108 -1.76 25.75 20.99
C PHE A 108 -2.23 27.18 20.63
N LYS A 109 -1.51 28.21 21.10
CA LYS A 109 -1.94 29.62 20.98
C LYS A 109 -1.29 30.41 19.83
N ARG A 110 -0.16 29.96 19.29
CA ARG A 110 0.61 30.68 18.25
C ARG A 110 0.87 29.79 17.05
N ASN A 111 1.72 28.79 17.25
CA ASN A 111 2.03 27.82 16.22
C ASN A 111 1.07 26.65 16.37
N ILE A 112 0.07 26.58 15.50
CA ILE A 112 -0.89 25.47 15.47
C ILE A 112 -0.23 24.29 14.73
N PRO A 113 -0.12 23.11 15.35
CA PRO A 113 0.45 21.93 14.70
C PRO A 113 -0.39 21.50 13.49
N HIS A 114 0.22 20.86 12.50
CA HIS A 114 -0.50 20.23 11.39
C HIS A 114 -1.60 19.25 11.86
N CYS A 115 -1.35 18.49 12.93
CA CYS A 115 -2.35 17.60 13.53
C CYS A 115 -2.08 17.31 15.02
N CYS A 116 -3.15 17.29 15.83
CA CYS A 116 -3.11 17.01 17.27
C CYS A 116 -3.86 15.74 17.68
N LYS A 117 -4.32 14.93 16.72
CA LYS A 117 -4.94 13.63 17.07
C LYS A 117 -3.90 12.69 17.69
N SER A 118 -4.32 11.96 18.71
CA SER A 118 -3.52 10.88 19.30
C SER A 118 -3.36 9.68 18.35
N ASN A 119 -4.29 9.53 17.41
CA ASN A 119 -4.34 8.45 16.42
C ASN A 119 -4.53 8.99 14.98
N PRO A 120 -3.55 9.75 14.43
CA PRO A 120 -3.69 10.35 13.12
C PRO A 120 -3.87 9.28 12.02
N GLN A 121 -4.63 9.64 10.99
CA GLN A 121 -4.64 8.95 9.71
C GLN A 121 -4.09 9.89 8.65
N VAL A 122 -3.23 9.35 7.78
CA VAL A 122 -2.58 10.09 6.71
C VAL A 122 -2.83 9.41 5.38
N ILE A 123 -2.88 10.25 4.35
CA ILE A 123 -2.95 9.86 2.95
C ILE A 123 -1.80 10.50 2.21
N ASP A 124 -1.36 9.83 1.16
CA ASP A 124 -0.42 10.40 0.20
C ASP A 124 -0.98 11.71 -0.38
N SER A 125 -0.08 12.65 -0.67
CA SER A 125 -0.50 13.87 -1.35
C SER A 125 -0.95 13.57 -2.79
N PRO A 126 -1.84 14.37 -3.39
CA PRO A 126 -2.31 14.14 -4.75
C PRO A 126 -1.22 14.46 -5.80
N PRO A 127 -1.33 13.92 -7.03
CA PRO A 127 -0.53 14.37 -8.16
C PRO A 127 -0.67 15.89 -8.37
N GLY A 128 0.42 16.56 -8.75
CA GLY A 128 0.43 18.03 -8.91
C GLY A 128 0.71 18.81 -7.63
N THR A 129 1.00 18.13 -6.50
CA THR A 129 1.52 18.77 -5.28
C THR A 129 2.70 19.70 -5.60
N PRO A 130 2.81 20.91 -5.03
CA PRO A 130 3.94 21.81 -5.29
C PRO A 130 5.31 21.20 -4.96
N TYR A 131 6.36 21.54 -5.73
CA TYR A 131 7.69 20.93 -5.61
C TYR A 131 8.29 21.01 -4.19
N ASN A 132 8.09 22.12 -3.49
CA ASN A 132 8.54 22.33 -2.11
C ASN A 132 7.76 21.50 -1.06
N GLN A 133 6.70 20.81 -1.48
CA GLN A 133 5.89 19.91 -0.66
C GLN A 133 6.03 18.45 -1.10
N GLN A 134 6.98 18.14 -1.98
CA GLN A 134 7.27 16.80 -2.45
C GLN A 134 8.53 16.22 -1.80
N ILE A 135 8.55 14.89 -1.74
CA ILE A 135 9.74 14.07 -1.51
C ILE A 135 9.79 12.99 -2.60
N ALA A 136 10.98 12.42 -2.85
CA ALA A 136 11.11 11.25 -3.71
C ALA A 136 10.07 10.17 -3.36
N ASN A 137 9.44 9.59 -4.38
CA ASN A 137 8.44 8.53 -4.28
C ASN A 137 7.12 8.89 -3.58
N CYS A 138 6.83 10.16 -3.32
CA CYS A 138 5.50 10.56 -2.84
C CYS A 138 4.52 10.84 -3.99
N CYS A 139 3.34 11.30 -3.57
CA CYS A 139 2.50 12.23 -4.29
C CYS A 139 1.79 11.64 -5.51
N ARG A 140 1.42 10.36 -5.41
CA ARG A 140 0.69 9.59 -6.41
C ARG A 140 -0.76 9.38 -6.01
N GLY A 141 -1.28 10.17 -5.06
CA GLY A 141 -2.64 10.01 -4.55
C GLY A 141 -2.87 8.64 -3.90
N GLY A 142 -1.82 8.05 -3.34
CA GLY A 142 -1.87 6.79 -2.61
C GLY A 142 -1.79 5.57 -3.51
N VAL A 143 -1.58 5.74 -4.82
CA VAL A 143 -1.28 4.63 -5.72
C VAL A 143 0.10 4.05 -5.37
N LEU A 144 0.15 2.76 -5.06
CA LEU A 144 1.37 2.05 -4.68
C LEU A 144 1.45 0.70 -5.41
N ARG A 145 2.25 0.67 -6.48
CA ARG A 145 2.40 -0.50 -7.35
C ARG A 145 3.19 -1.61 -6.69
N ALA A 146 3.00 -2.83 -7.18
CA ALA A 146 3.77 -4.00 -6.80
C ALA A 146 5.28 -3.75 -6.90
N ASN A 147 6.05 -4.19 -5.90
CA ASN A 147 7.50 -4.02 -5.77
C ASN A 147 8.00 -2.56 -5.84
N THR A 148 7.15 -1.59 -5.49
CA THR A 148 7.53 -0.18 -5.39
C THR A 148 7.37 0.33 -3.96
N LEU A 149 7.78 1.57 -3.73
CA LEU A 149 7.60 2.25 -2.45
C LEU A 149 6.93 3.60 -2.62
N SER A 150 6.32 4.07 -1.53
CA SER A 150 5.81 5.42 -1.35
C SER A 150 6.42 6.02 -0.11
N SER A 151 6.75 7.32 -0.13
CA SER A 151 7.44 7.98 0.99
C SER A 151 6.79 9.30 1.38
N PHE A 152 6.90 9.66 2.66
CA PHE A 152 6.60 10.99 3.16
C PHE A 152 7.53 11.36 4.31
N GLN A 153 7.60 12.65 4.63
CA GLN A 153 8.28 13.15 5.83
C GLN A 153 7.26 13.64 6.85
N VAL A 154 7.59 13.45 8.11
CA VAL A 154 6.79 13.91 9.25
C VAL A 154 7.70 14.52 10.31
N THR A 155 7.39 15.74 10.71
CA THR A 155 8.00 16.40 11.86
C THR A 155 7.11 16.16 13.07
N VAL A 156 7.60 15.39 14.03
CA VAL A 156 6.86 15.00 15.24
C VAL A 156 7.28 15.90 16.40
N GLY A 157 6.31 16.42 17.13
CA GLY A 157 6.51 17.23 18.33
C GLY A 157 6.17 16.47 19.62
N GLN A 158 6.58 17.03 20.75
CA GLN A 158 6.37 16.47 22.10
C GLN A 158 6.78 15.00 22.25
N ALA A 159 7.80 14.57 21.51
CA ALA A 159 8.24 13.17 21.46
C ALA A 159 9.44 12.87 22.36
N GLY A 160 10.11 13.91 22.87
CA GLY A 160 11.46 13.81 23.42
C GLY A 160 12.51 13.93 22.32
N THR A 161 13.77 14.14 22.72
CA THR A 161 14.86 14.53 21.80
C THR A 161 16.08 13.63 21.93
N SER A 162 15.90 12.41 22.46
CA SER A 162 16.97 11.43 22.61
C SER A 162 16.49 10.01 22.34
N ASN A 163 17.42 9.14 21.98
CA ASN A 163 17.17 7.72 21.74
C ASN A 163 16.62 6.95 22.96
N ILE A 164 16.75 7.51 24.17
CA ILE A 164 16.20 6.94 25.41
C ILE A 164 14.75 7.39 25.61
N THR A 165 14.44 8.65 25.29
CA THR A 165 13.13 9.26 25.59
C THR A 165 12.10 9.02 24.50
N VAL A 166 12.57 8.95 23.25
CA VAL A 166 11.72 8.75 22.07
C VAL A 166 11.24 7.31 22.00
N LYS A 167 9.92 7.15 21.90
CA LYS A 167 9.25 5.87 21.73
C LYS A 167 8.64 5.76 20.33
N PRO A 168 8.67 4.56 19.71
CA PRO A 168 8.02 4.33 18.43
C PRO A 168 6.49 4.56 18.51
N PRO A 169 5.86 5.00 17.40
CA PRO A 169 4.42 4.88 17.25
C PRO A 169 3.98 3.42 17.34
N MET A 170 2.73 3.20 17.73
CA MET A 170 2.15 1.87 17.96
C MET A 170 0.81 1.74 17.26
N ASN A 171 0.26 0.52 17.23
CA ASN A 171 -1.07 0.22 16.70
C ASN A 171 -1.29 0.77 15.28
N PHE A 172 -0.33 0.49 14.40
CA PHE A 172 -0.44 0.88 13.00
C PHE A 172 -1.67 0.24 12.35
N THR A 173 -2.32 1.00 11.48
CA THR A 173 -3.39 0.52 10.61
C THR A 173 -3.02 0.88 9.18
N PHE A 174 -3.25 -0.06 8.26
CA PHE A 174 -3.04 0.18 6.84
C PHE A 174 -4.31 -0.21 6.11
N LYS A 175 -4.91 0.74 5.41
CA LYS A 175 -6.12 0.53 4.61
C LYS A 175 -5.81 0.84 3.17
N ALA A 176 -6.28 0.00 2.26
CA ALA A 176 -6.23 0.23 0.83
C ALA A 176 -7.43 -0.49 0.19
N PRO A 177 -7.78 -0.18 -1.07
CA PRO A 177 -8.81 -0.90 -1.78
C PRO A 177 -8.54 -2.41 -1.85
N GLY A 178 -9.62 -3.20 -1.76
CA GLY A 178 -9.56 -4.66 -1.77
C GLY A 178 -9.38 -5.27 -0.38
N PRO A 179 -8.74 -6.45 -0.27
CA PRO A 179 -8.54 -7.14 1.01
C PRO A 179 -7.91 -6.26 2.07
N GLY A 180 -8.43 -6.34 3.30
CA GLY A 180 -7.89 -5.63 4.45
C GLY A 180 -6.51 -6.14 4.85
N TYR A 181 -5.75 -5.29 5.54
CA TYR A 181 -4.42 -5.60 6.06
C TYR A 181 -4.46 -5.62 7.59
N THR A 182 -3.70 -6.54 8.17
CA THR A 182 -3.43 -6.59 9.61
C THR A 182 -1.97 -6.26 9.86
N CYS A 183 -1.72 -5.17 10.60
CA CYS A 183 -0.37 -4.74 10.95
C CYS A 183 0.09 -5.37 12.26
N GLY A 184 1.33 -5.88 12.24
CA GLY A 184 2.00 -6.38 13.44
C GLY A 184 2.53 -5.25 14.34
N PRO A 185 3.20 -5.62 15.45
CA PRO A 185 3.80 -4.65 16.36
C PRO A 185 5.00 -3.93 15.73
N THR A 186 5.26 -2.71 16.17
CA THR A 186 6.44 -1.94 15.78
C THR A 186 7.71 -2.58 16.34
N LYS A 187 8.67 -2.88 15.47
CA LYS A 187 9.98 -3.45 15.83
C LYS A 187 11.07 -2.41 15.71
N ILE A 188 11.89 -2.28 16.74
CA ILE A 188 13.14 -1.52 16.66
C ILE A 188 14.15 -2.36 15.88
N VAL A 189 14.74 -1.79 14.83
CA VAL A 189 15.71 -2.47 13.97
C VAL A 189 16.99 -1.65 13.87
N ARG A 190 18.02 -2.22 13.23
CA ARG A 190 19.27 -1.50 12.97
C ARG A 190 18.97 -0.21 12.20
N PRO A 191 19.55 0.94 12.60
CA PRO A 191 19.30 2.18 11.89
C PRO A 191 19.71 2.09 10.41
N THR A 192 18.83 2.60 9.54
CA THR A 192 19.01 2.62 8.09
C THR A 192 20.21 3.48 7.71
N GLN A 193 20.98 3.01 6.73
CA GLN A 193 22.03 3.80 6.09
C GLN A 193 21.53 4.30 4.74
N PHE A 194 21.74 5.58 4.48
CA PHE A 194 21.41 6.24 3.22
C PHE A 194 22.70 6.72 2.58
N THR A 195 22.93 6.30 1.35
CA THR A 195 23.99 6.89 0.54
C THR A 195 23.42 8.12 -0.16
N THR A 196 24.14 9.25 -0.07
CA THR A 196 23.77 10.49 -0.74
C THR A 196 23.74 10.30 -2.26
N ALA A 197 23.00 11.15 -2.97
CA ALA A 197 22.81 11.01 -4.42
C ALA A 197 24.13 11.11 -5.21
N ASP A 198 25.08 11.90 -4.71
CA ASP A 198 26.46 12.02 -5.23
C ASP A 198 27.34 10.82 -4.90
N LYS A 199 26.86 9.86 -4.09
CA LYS A 199 27.55 8.67 -3.59
C LYS A 199 28.78 8.94 -2.73
N LEU A 200 28.98 10.17 -2.29
CA LEU A 200 30.19 10.56 -1.54
C LEU A 200 30.04 10.37 -0.03
N ARG A 201 28.80 10.33 0.49
CA ARG A 201 28.53 10.24 1.92
C ARG A 201 27.51 9.15 2.20
N THR A 202 27.75 8.41 3.28
CA THR A 202 26.75 7.56 3.89
C THR A 202 26.31 8.22 5.18
N ILE A 203 25.04 8.62 5.24
CA ILE A 203 24.39 9.10 6.45
C ILE A 203 23.58 7.95 7.06
N GLN A 204 23.35 8.00 8.36
CA GLN A 204 22.58 6.97 9.05
C GLN A 204 21.41 7.62 9.79
N ALA A 205 20.26 6.94 9.80
CA ALA A 205 19.17 7.27 10.70
C ALA A 205 19.68 7.20 12.16
N LEU A 206 19.12 8.06 13.00
CA LEU A 206 19.35 8.02 14.45
C LEU A 206 18.66 6.80 15.06
N MET A 207 17.48 6.46 14.55
CA MET A 207 16.69 5.29 14.94
C MET A 207 15.88 4.81 13.73
N THR A 208 15.67 3.50 13.62
CA THR A 208 14.77 2.93 12.60
C THR A 208 13.80 1.96 13.25
N TRP A 209 12.53 2.10 12.87
CA TRP A 209 11.47 1.19 13.26
C TRP A 209 10.83 0.56 12.03
N LYS A 210 10.36 -0.67 12.19
CA LYS A 210 9.74 -1.46 11.13
C LYS A 210 8.40 -2.01 11.60
N VAL A 211 7.40 -1.92 10.72
CA VAL A 211 6.08 -2.55 10.87
C VAL A 211 5.81 -3.34 9.60
N VAL A 212 5.18 -4.50 9.75
CA VAL A 212 4.76 -5.34 8.62
C VAL A 212 3.26 -5.53 8.69
N CYS A 213 2.57 -5.28 7.59
CA CYS A 213 1.12 -5.46 7.44
C CYS A 213 0.84 -6.51 6.35
N THR A 214 0.06 -7.53 6.69
CA THR A 214 -0.29 -8.67 5.83
C THR A 214 -1.78 -8.69 5.55
#